data_AF-A0A1H4VGE3-F1
#
_entry.id   AF-A0A1H4VGE3-F1
#
_cell.length_a   1.000
_cell.length_b   1.000
_cell.length_c   1.000
_cell.angle_alpha   90.00
_cell.angle_beta   90.00
_cell.angle_gamma   90.00
#
_symmetry.space_group_name_H-M   'P 1'
#
loop_
_entity.id
_entity.type
_entity.pdbx_description
1 polymer ?
#
loop_
_entity_poly.entity_id
_entity_poly.type
_entity_poly.pdbx_seq_one_letter_code
_entity_poly.pdbx_strand_id
1 'polypeptide(L)'
;MGDNISINDKSTFLAKTQKIRTAIEALQTAASAAGALKTTATAEAKKFTTGDVAPVYESAVAGIGTVGDKVKTAVTAIATGATNCADTADYKFTGITGVDTDGAERIRGL
;
A
#
# COMPACT_ATOMS: atom_id res chain seq x y z
N MET A 1 -27.23 4.78 12.86
CA MET A 1 -27.20 3.54 13.67
C MET A 1 -25.75 3.10 13.72
N GLY A 2 -25.16 3.01 14.91
CA GLY A 2 -23.75 2.67 15.06
C GLY A 2 -23.59 1.16 14.93
N ASP A 3 -22.90 0.71 13.89
CA ASP A 3 -22.47 -0.68 13.78
C ASP A 3 -21.41 -0.90 14.86
N ASN A 4 -21.80 -1.54 15.96
CA ASN A 4 -20.85 -1.98 16.98
C ASN A 4 -20.01 -3.11 16.37
N ILE A 5 -18.82 -2.75 15.85
CA ILE A 5 -17.85 -3.71 15.34
C ILE A 5 -17.10 -4.31 16.53
N SER A 6 -17.20 -5.63 16.71
CA SER A 6 -16.42 -6.38 17.69
C SER A 6 -15.17 -6.99 17.06
N ILE A 7 -14.03 -6.86 17.72
CA ILE A 7 -12.78 -7.51 17.31
C ILE A 7 -12.77 -8.92 17.91
N ASN A 8 -12.95 -9.94 17.06
CA ASN A 8 -12.98 -11.34 17.49
C ASN A 8 -11.61 -11.84 18.01
N ASP A 9 -10.50 -11.39 17.41
CA ASP A 9 -9.15 -11.86 17.75
C ASP A 9 -8.26 -10.72 18.29
N LYS A 10 -8.63 -10.18 19.46
CA LYS A 10 -7.95 -9.03 20.08
C LYS A 10 -6.43 -9.25 20.24
N SER A 11 -6.01 -10.46 20.62
CA SER A 11 -4.59 -10.79 20.88
C SER A 11 -3.71 -10.78 19.62
N THR A 12 -4.29 -10.97 18.43
CA THR A 12 -3.54 -11.01 17.17
C THR A 12 -3.86 -9.85 16.23
N PHE A 13 -4.77 -8.96 16.63
CA PHE A 13 -5.26 -7.86 15.81
C PHE A 13 -4.14 -6.97 15.30
N LEU A 14 -3.26 -6.48 16.19
CA LEU A 14 -2.11 -5.64 15.81
C LEU A 14 -1.16 -6.36 14.85
N ALA A 15 -0.87 -7.64 15.08
CA ALA A 15 -0.03 -8.43 14.19
C ALA A 15 -0.66 -8.62 12.80
N LYS A 16 -1.99 -8.78 12.72
CA LYS A 16 -2.73 -8.84 11.44
C LYS A 16 -2.70 -7.49 10.72
N THR A 17 -2.84 -6.38 11.45
CA THR A 17 -2.71 -5.01 10.91
C THR A 17 -1.31 -4.75 10.34
N GLN A 18 -0.25 -5.18 11.03
CA GLN A 18 1.11 -5.09 10.53
C GLN A 18 1.32 -5.91 9.24
N LYS A 19 0.77 -7.13 9.16
CA LYS A 19 0.82 -7.93 7.92
C LYS A 19 0.17 -7.22 6.73
N ILE A 20 -0.93 -6.51 6.97
CA ILE A 20 -1.59 -5.69 5.93
C ILE A 20 -0.66 -4.55 5.49
N ARG A 21 0.02 -3.85 6.41
CA ARG A 21 1.03 -2.83 6.07
C ARG A 21 2.14 -3.40 5.19
N THR A 22 2.74 -4.52 5.57
CA THR A 22 3.80 -5.18 4.78
C THR A 22 3.31 -5.57 3.38
N ALA A 23 2.07 -6.07 3.25
CA ALA A 23 1.51 -6.40 1.94
C ALA A 23 1.33 -5.17 1.04
N ILE A 24 0.94 -4.03 1.61
CA ILE A 24 0.81 -2.75 0.89
C ILE A 24 2.18 -2.25 0.41
N GLU A 25 3.20 -2.32 1.26
CA GLU A 25 4.58 -1.92 0.92
C GLU A 25 5.13 -2.78 -0.24
N ALA A 26 4.85 -4.08 -0.22
CA ALA A 26 5.21 -4.99 -1.31
C ALA A 26 4.49 -4.62 -2.61
N LEU A 27 3.19 -4.28 -2.55
CA LEU A 27 2.44 -3.80 -3.71
C LEU A 27 3.00 -2.49 -4.27
N GLN A 28 3.34 -1.52 -3.41
CA GLN A 28 3.96 -0.25 -3.81
C GLN A 28 5.32 -0.44 -4.48
N THR A 29 6.10 -1.40 -4.00
CA THR A 29 7.38 -1.80 -4.61
C THR A 29 7.15 -2.36 -6.01
N ALA A 30 6.20 -3.28 -6.17
CA ALA A 30 5.84 -3.86 -7.47
C ALA A 30 5.32 -2.80 -8.45
N ALA A 31 4.50 -1.86 -8.00
CA ALA A 31 4.02 -0.75 -8.81
C ALA A 31 5.15 0.17 -9.31
N SER A 32 6.14 0.42 -8.45
CA SER A 32 7.32 1.20 -8.83
C SER A 32 8.15 0.48 -9.90
N ALA A 33 8.31 -0.85 -9.78
CA ALA A 33 8.96 -1.66 -10.79
C ALA A 33 8.19 -1.65 -12.13
N ALA A 34 6.85 -1.68 -12.10
CA ALA A 34 6.02 -1.56 -13.29
C ALA A 34 6.22 -0.21 -14.01
N GLY A 35 6.37 0.89 -13.26
CA GLY A 35 6.71 2.20 -13.83
C GLY A 35 8.08 2.23 -14.53
N ALA A 36 9.05 1.44 -14.06
CA ALA A 36 10.38 1.35 -14.67
C ALA A 36 10.38 0.61 -16.02
N LEU A 37 9.37 -0.22 -16.30
CA LEU A 37 9.27 -0.98 -17.56
C LEU A 37 9.24 -0.08 -18.80
N LYS A 38 8.62 1.11 -18.70
CA LYS A 38 8.62 2.08 -19.81
C LYS A 38 10.03 2.55 -20.14
N THR A 39 10.83 2.84 -19.12
CA THR A 39 12.23 3.26 -19.28
C THR A 39 13.05 2.16 -19.92
N THR A 40 12.92 0.92 -19.45
CA THR A 40 13.58 -0.24 -20.04
C THR A 40 13.16 -0.45 -21.50
N ALA A 41 11.86 -0.45 -21.79
CA ALA A 41 11.34 -0.61 -23.15
C ALA A 41 11.83 0.51 -24.09
N THR A 42 11.89 1.75 -23.61
CA THR A 42 12.44 2.89 -24.36
C THR A 42 13.93 2.68 -24.66
N ALA A 43 14.72 2.27 -23.66
CA ALA A 43 16.14 2.04 -23.82
C ALA A 43 16.43 0.90 -24.82
N GLU A 44 15.70 -0.22 -24.72
CA GLU A 44 15.83 -1.34 -25.66
C GLU A 44 15.42 -0.94 -27.07
N ALA A 45 14.31 -0.22 -27.23
CA ALA A 45 13.85 0.22 -28.55
C ALA A 45 14.83 1.19 -29.22
N LYS A 46 15.54 2.02 -28.43
CA LYS A 46 16.62 2.89 -28.91
C LYS A 46 17.91 2.15 -29.28
N LYS A 47 18.09 0.87 -28.95
CA LYS A 47 19.27 0.11 -29.43
C LYS A 47 19.25 -0.12 -30.94
N PHE A 48 18.08 -0.04 -31.55
CA PHE A 48 17.88 -0.25 -32.99
C PHE A 48 17.89 1.04 -33.80
N THR A 49 17.92 2.21 -33.15
CA THR A 49 17.79 3.53 -33.79
C THR A 49 18.69 4.58 -33.15
N THR A 50 19.29 5.45 -33.96
CA THR A 50 20.02 6.63 -33.46
C THR A 50 19.03 7.78 -33.20
N GLY A 51 18.98 8.28 -31.96
CA GLY A 51 18.11 9.38 -31.54
C GLY A 51 16.86 8.91 -30.80
N ASP A 52 15.74 8.81 -31.53
CA ASP A 52 14.43 8.43 -30.98
C ASP A 52 14.05 6.98 -31.24
N VAL A 53 13.00 6.52 -30.55
CA VAL A 53 12.44 5.17 -30.69
C VAL A 53 11.91 4.98 -32.12
N ALA A 54 12.18 3.83 -32.73
CA ALA A 54 11.62 3.53 -34.05
C ALA A 54 10.06 3.61 -34.02
N PRO A 55 9.41 4.17 -35.05
CA PRO A 55 7.94 4.28 -35.10
C PRO A 55 7.20 2.96 -34.87
N VAL A 56 7.79 1.84 -35.28
CA VAL A 56 7.23 0.49 -35.07
C VAL A 56 7.08 0.11 -33.59
N TYR A 57 7.89 0.68 -32.70
CA TYR A 57 7.89 0.39 -31.26
C TYR A 57 7.19 1.46 -30.42
N GLU A 58 6.86 2.63 -30.97
CA GLU A 58 6.26 3.74 -30.22
C GLU A 58 4.97 3.34 -29.50
N SER A 59 4.07 2.64 -30.20
CA SER A 59 2.79 2.19 -29.64
C SER A 59 2.98 1.20 -28.49
N ALA A 60 3.95 0.29 -28.61
CA ALA A 60 4.28 -0.68 -27.57
C ALA A 60 4.86 0.01 -26.33
N VAL A 61 5.82 0.93 -26.52
CA VAL A 61 6.43 1.70 -25.42
C VAL A 61 5.38 2.58 -24.72
N ALA A 62 4.49 3.23 -25.49
CA ALA A 62 3.39 4.03 -24.94
C ALA A 62 2.37 3.17 -24.16
N GLY A 63 2.05 1.98 -24.67
CA GLY A 63 1.17 1.02 -23.99
C GLY A 63 1.76 0.55 -22.66
N ILE A 64 3.04 0.18 -22.63
CA ILE A 64 3.75 -0.19 -21.40
C ILE A 64 3.72 0.95 -20.39
N GLY A 65 3.97 2.18 -20.83
CA GLY A 65 3.84 3.37 -19.98
C GLY A 65 2.46 3.52 -19.36
N THR A 66 1.41 3.41 -20.20
CA THR A 66 0.01 3.52 -19.75
C THR A 66 -0.34 2.44 -18.73
N VAL A 67 0.11 1.20 -18.93
CA VAL A 67 -0.10 0.11 -17.96
C VAL A 67 0.62 0.40 -16.65
N GLY A 68 1.89 0.81 -16.70
CA GLY A 68 2.67 1.19 -15.52
C GLY A 68 2.00 2.29 -14.71
N ASP A 69 1.51 3.34 -15.37
CA ASP A 69 0.81 4.44 -14.73
C ASP A 69 -0.50 3.99 -14.08
N LYS A 70 -1.31 3.18 -14.76
CA LYS A 70 -2.56 2.63 -14.21
C LYS A 70 -2.32 1.73 -12.99
N VAL A 71 -1.29 0.88 -13.05
CA VAL A 71 -0.89 0.03 -11.91
C VAL A 71 -0.48 0.90 -10.73
N LYS A 72 0.34 1.93 -10.96
CA LYS A 72 0.75 2.87 -9.92
C LYS A 72 -0.44 3.56 -9.27
N THR A 73 -1.36 4.13 -10.06
CA THR A 73 -2.57 4.79 -9.54
C THR A 73 -3.43 3.84 -8.70
N ALA A 74 -3.69 2.62 -9.19
CA ALA A 74 -4.49 1.64 -8.47
C ALA A 74 -3.85 1.25 -7.13
N VAL A 75 -2.55 0.96 -7.14
CA VAL A 75 -1.82 0.59 -5.93
C VAL A 75 -1.73 1.74 -4.93
N THR A 76 -1.51 2.97 -5.39
CA THR A 76 -1.53 4.15 -4.50
C THR A 76 -2.89 4.31 -3.81
N ALA A 77 -3.99 4.16 -4.54
CA ALA A 77 -5.33 4.27 -3.96
C ALA A 77 -5.59 3.19 -2.88
N ILE A 78 -5.20 1.94 -3.16
CA ILE A 78 -5.28 0.83 -2.20
C ILE A 78 -4.41 1.11 -0.97
N ALA A 79 -3.18 1.57 -1.19
CA ALA A 79 -2.23 1.86 -0.13
C ALA A 79 -2.75 2.95 0.81
N THR A 80 -3.27 4.06 0.28
CA THR A 80 -3.84 5.15 1.11
C THR A 80 -5.00 4.64 1.96
N GLY A 81 -5.94 3.88 1.38
CA GLY A 81 -7.07 3.34 2.13
C GLY A 81 -6.65 2.37 3.23
N ALA A 82 -5.70 1.49 2.93
CA ALA A 82 -5.29 0.46 3.85
C ALA A 82 -4.29 0.95 4.92
N THR A 83 -3.45 1.96 4.64
CA THR A 83 -2.66 2.69 5.66
C THR A 83 -3.59 3.45 6.61
N ASN A 84 -4.58 4.20 6.10
CA ASN A 84 -5.54 4.91 6.96
C ASN A 84 -6.32 3.95 7.87
N CYS A 85 -6.70 2.77 7.35
CA CYS A 85 -7.36 1.73 8.13
C CYS A 85 -6.42 1.16 9.22
N ALA A 86 -5.18 0.86 8.86
CA ALA A 86 -4.18 0.34 9.78
C ALA A 86 -3.83 1.34 10.89
N ASP A 87 -3.67 2.63 10.56
CA ASP A 87 -3.36 3.69 11.52
C ASP A 87 -4.53 3.95 12.46
N THR A 88 -5.76 3.94 11.94
CA THR A 88 -6.96 4.06 12.77
C THR A 88 -7.11 2.87 13.70
N ALA A 89 -6.84 1.65 13.20
CA ALA A 89 -6.87 0.43 13.99
C ALA A 89 -5.82 0.45 15.10
N ASP A 90 -4.59 0.83 14.79
CA ASP A 90 -3.50 0.94 15.77
C ASP A 90 -3.80 2.01 16.83
N TYR A 91 -4.20 3.22 16.41
CA TYR A 91 -4.55 4.31 17.31
C TYR A 91 -5.70 3.97 18.25
N LYS A 92 -6.80 3.41 17.71
CA LYS A 92 -7.95 3.02 18.55
C LYS A 92 -7.61 1.85 19.47
N PHE A 93 -6.86 0.87 18.99
CA PHE A 93 -6.54 -0.29 19.81
C PHE A 93 -5.57 0.08 20.93
N THR A 94 -4.44 0.74 20.61
CA THR A 94 -3.46 1.17 21.62
C THR A 94 -3.99 2.27 22.55
N GLY A 95 -4.73 3.24 22.00
CA GLY A 95 -5.29 4.33 22.79
C GLY A 95 -6.39 3.90 23.74
N ILE A 96 -7.29 2.99 23.32
CA ILE A 96 -8.38 2.51 24.17
C ILE A 96 -7.86 1.46 25.18
N THR A 97 -7.01 0.51 24.76
CA THR A 97 -6.50 -0.50 25.70
C THR A 97 -5.51 0.10 26.70
N GLY A 98 -4.73 1.11 26.32
CA GLY A 98 -3.85 1.84 27.23
C GLY A 98 -4.65 2.55 28.34
N VAL A 99 -5.71 3.26 27.95
CA VAL A 99 -6.60 3.95 28.91
C VAL A 99 -7.35 2.95 29.80
N ASP A 100 -7.80 1.82 29.27
CA ASP A 100 -8.44 0.77 30.06
C ASP A 100 -7.47 0.11 31.05
N THR A 101 -6.20 -0.04 30.68
CA THR A 101 -5.15 -0.61 31.56
C THR A 101 -4.84 0.36 32.69
N ASP A 102 -4.63 1.64 32.40
CA ASP A 102 -4.39 2.68 33.40
C ASP A 102 -5.59 2.84 34.36
N GLY A 103 -6.81 2.74 33.83
CA GLY A 103 -8.04 2.73 34.63
C GLY A 103 -8.14 1.51 35.54
N ALA A 104 -7.82 0.32 35.02
CA ALA A 104 -7.84 -0.93 35.79
C ALA A 104 -6.77 -0.95 36.89
N GLU A 105 -5.57 -0.42 36.64
CA GLU A 105 -4.51 -0.30 37.64
C GLU A 105 -4.88 0.69 38.74
N ARG A 106 -5.51 1.83 38.41
CA ARG A 106 -6.05 2.77 39.40
C ARG A 106 -7.11 2.16 40.32
N ILE A 107 -7.96 1.28 39.79
CA ILE A 107 -8.97 0.59 40.59
C ILE A 107 -8.35 -0.50 41.48
N ARG A 108 -7.28 -1.19 41.03
CA ARG A 108 -6.57 -2.19 41.84
C ARG A 108 -5.70 -1.59 42.94
N GLY A 109 -5.28 -0.33 42.79
CA GLY A 109 -4.50 0.42 43.77
C GLY A 109 -5.32 1.20 44.82
N LEU A 110 -6.65 1.13 44.74
CA LEU A 110 -7.61 1.58 45.75
C LEU A 110 -8.13 0.37 46.54
#